data_AF-A0A7C2YJU7-F1
#
_entry.id   AF-A0A7C2YJU7-F1
#
_cell.length_a   1.000
_cell.length_b   1.000
_cell.length_c   1.000
_cell.angle_alpha   90.00
_cell.angle_beta   90.00
_cell.angle_gamma   90.00
#
_symmetry.space_group_name_H-M   'P 1'
#
loop_
_entity.id
_entity.type
_entity.pdbx_description
1 polymer ?
#
loop_
_entity_poly.entity_id
_entity_poly.type
_entity_poly.pdbx_seq_one_letter_code
_entity_poly.pdbx_strand_id
1 'polypeptide(L)'
;MWRVFGQLLRRTVRRSLRREELWSGNRESLRMAFFSRDSILRWAIRTYPPRKREYPKLLAQLEHAHLAVIRLRSPTETRRWLDGLPR
;
A
#
# COMPACT_ATOMS: atom_id res chain seq x y z
N MET A 1 -0.36 -3.66 8.23
CA MET A 1 1.05 -3.82 7.81
C MET A 1 1.23 -5.17 7.13
N TRP A 2 1.11 -6.30 7.84
CA TRP A 2 1.31 -7.65 7.30
C TRP A 2 0.53 -7.98 6.02
N ARG A 3 -0.74 -7.54 5.93
CA ARG A 3 -1.53 -7.73 4.70
C ARG A 3 -0.99 -6.95 3.50
N VAL A 4 -0.72 -5.66 3.68
CA VAL A 4 -0.15 -4.79 2.62
C VAL A 4 1.24 -5.29 2.21
N PHE A 5 2.05 -5.67 3.19
CA PHE A 5 3.37 -6.25 2.96
C PHE A 5 3.28 -7.57 2.19
N GLY A 6 2.38 -8.49 2.59
CA GLY A 6 2.18 -9.75 1.89
C GLY A 6 1.65 -9.58 0.46
N GLN A 7 0.77 -8.60 0.22
CA GLN A 7 0.30 -8.26 -1.13
C GLN A 7 1.43 -7.71 -2.00
N LEU A 8 2.24 -6.79 -1.47
CA LEU A 8 3.42 -6.27 -2.15
C LEU A 8 4.43 -7.38 -2.42
N LEU A 9 4.76 -8.18 -1.41
CA LEU A 9 5.66 -9.33 -1.51
C LEU A 9 5.22 -10.29 -2.62
N ARG A 10 3.96 -10.75 -2.60
CA ARG A 10 3.43 -11.65 -3.62
C ARG A 10 3.48 -11.04 -5.02
N ARG A 11 3.15 -9.75 -5.15
CA ARG A 11 3.21 -9.02 -6.42
C ARG A 11 4.65 -8.95 -6.93
N THR A 12 5.59 -8.55 -6.09
CA THR A 12 7.00 -8.38 -6.44
C THR A 12 7.65 -9.73 -6.75
N VAL A 13 7.34 -10.79 -6.00
CA VAL A 13 7.83 -12.14 -6.30
C VAL A 13 7.31 -12.63 -7.65
N ARG A 14 6.01 -12.50 -7.91
CA ARG A 14 5.41 -12.91 -9.19
C ARG A 14 6.02 -12.17 -10.38
N ARG A 15 6.19 -10.85 -10.26
CA ARG A 15 6.78 -10.00 -11.31
C ARG A 15 8.22 -10.35 -11.57
N SER A 16 8.98 -10.61 -10.52
CA SER A 16 10.38 -10.95 -10.65
C SER A 16 10.60 -12.32 -11.29
N LEU A 17 9.78 -13.31 -10.93
CA LEU A 17 9.78 -14.61 -11.59
C LEU A 17 9.41 -14.51 -13.09
N ARG A 18 8.50 -13.61 -13.44
CA ARG A 18 8.10 -13.34 -14.83
C ARG A 18 9.04 -12.39 -15.59
N ARG A 19 10.08 -11.85 -14.94
CA ARG A 19 10.97 -10.81 -15.48
C ARG A 19 10.19 -9.68 -16.16
N GLU A 20 9.08 -9.26 -15.57
CA GLU A 20 8.27 -8.16 -16.10
C GLU A 20 9.09 -6.85 -16.04
N GLU A 21 9.27 -6.22 -17.20
CA GLU A 21 9.88 -4.90 -17.30
C GLU A 21 8.87 -3.85 -16.80
N LEU A 22 9.23 -3.13 -15.74
CA LEU A 22 8.50 -1.94 -15.32
C LEU A 22 8.84 -0.76 -16.22
N TRP A 23 8.01 0.27 -16.09
CA TRP A 23 8.21 1.61 -16.62
C TRP A 23 9.69 2.05 -16.53
N SER A 24 10.20 2.59 -17.64
CA SER A 24 11.60 3.01 -17.84
C SER A 24 12.68 1.92 -17.93
N GLY A 25 12.34 0.66 -18.26
CA GLY A 25 13.32 -0.42 -18.40
C GLY A 25 13.77 -1.06 -17.09
N ASN A 26 13.10 -0.70 -15.99
CA ASN A 26 13.42 -1.25 -14.67
C ASN A 26 12.97 -2.71 -14.58
N ARG A 27 13.90 -3.64 -14.36
CA ARG A 27 13.58 -5.05 -14.12
C ARG A 27 13.59 -5.33 -12.62
N GLU A 28 12.43 -5.62 -12.04
CA GLU A 28 12.35 -6.04 -10.63
C GLU A 28 13.01 -7.41 -10.47
N SER A 29 14.25 -7.46 -9.98
CA SER A 29 14.89 -8.71 -9.55
C SER A 29 14.59 -8.98 -8.07
N LEU A 30 14.40 -10.25 -7.68
CA LEU A 30 14.19 -10.65 -6.28
C LEU A 30 15.33 -10.15 -5.40
N ARG A 31 16.55 -10.14 -5.92
CA ARG A 31 17.72 -9.61 -5.22
C ARG A 31 17.59 -8.10 -4.94
N MET A 32 17.07 -7.31 -5.88
CA MET A 32 16.80 -5.90 -5.61
C MET A 32 15.59 -5.70 -4.69
N ALA A 33 14.51 -6.42 -4.94
CA ALA A 33 13.30 -6.33 -4.13
C ALA A 33 13.50 -6.68 -2.66
N PHE A 34 14.39 -7.63 -2.33
CA PHE A 34 14.62 -8.09 -0.96
C PHE A 34 15.93 -7.60 -0.34
N PHE A 35 17.00 -7.41 -1.13
CA PHE A 35 18.35 -7.20 -0.61
C PHE A 35 19.04 -5.91 -1.11
N SER A 36 18.43 -5.08 -1.96
CA SER A 36 19.03 -3.77 -2.31
C SER A 36 18.66 -2.68 -1.29
N ARG A 37 19.46 -1.61 -1.28
CA ARG A 37 19.18 -0.39 -0.50
C ARG A 37 17.86 0.27 -0.93
N ASP A 38 17.47 0.08 -2.18
CA ASP A 38 16.20 0.55 -2.78
C ASP A 38 15.08 -0.50 -2.74
N SER A 39 15.16 -1.48 -1.85
CA SER A 39 14.13 -2.51 -1.68
C SER A 39 12.76 -1.89 -1.39
N ILE A 40 11.79 -2.14 -2.29
CA ILE A 40 10.38 -1.76 -2.14
C ILE A 40 9.78 -2.31 -0.83
N LEU A 41 10.23 -3.49 -0.39
CA LEU A 41 9.80 -4.11 0.86
C LEU A 41 10.33 -3.35 2.09
N ARG A 42 11.61 -2.99 2.07
CA ARG A 42 12.22 -2.13 3.11
C ARG A 42 11.55 -0.77 3.15
N TRP A 43 11.30 -0.15 1.99
CA TRP A 43 10.56 1.10 1.89
C TRP A 43 9.15 0.99 2.48
N ALA A 44 8.42 -0.09 2.18
CA ALA A 44 7.07 -0.31 2.72
C ALA A 44 7.07 -0.44 4.24
N ILE A 45 8.05 -1.15 4.80
CA ILE A 45 8.22 -1.27 6.26
C ILE A 45 8.53 0.08 6.89
N ARG A 46 9.42 0.88 6.29
CA ARG A 46 9.85 2.17 6.84
C ARG A 46 8.75 3.23 6.74
N THR A 47 8.00 3.25 5.64
CA THR A 47 6.97 4.28 5.37
C THR A 47 5.62 3.97 6.00
N TYR A 48 5.31 2.70 6.31
CA TYR A 48 3.99 2.33 6.84
C TYR A 48 3.69 2.94 8.23
N PRO A 49 4.56 2.84 9.24
CA PRO A 49 4.30 3.42 10.57
C PRO A 49 4.08 4.95 10.57
N PRO A 50 4.92 5.79 9.93
CA PRO A 50 4.72 7.24 9.93
C PRO A 50 3.41 7.61 9.23
N ARG A 51 3.14 7.05 8.04
CA ARG A 51 1.89 7.30 7.29
C ARG A 51 0.65 6.90 8.08
N LYS A 52 0.68 5.76 8.77
CA LYS A 52 -0.45 5.32 9.60
C LYS A 52 -0.79 6.33 10.72
N ARG A 53 0.20 7.10 11.18
CA ARG A 53 0.06 8.13 12.22
C ARG A 53 -0.26 9.51 11.65
N GLU A 54 0.31 9.86 10.50
CA GLU A 54 0.17 11.17 9.87
C GLU A 54 -1.18 11.36 9.18
N TYR A 55 -1.66 10.36 8.44
CA TYR A 55 -2.89 10.50 7.64
C TYR A 55 -4.13 10.87 8.47
N PRO A 56 -4.38 10.27 9.66
CA PRO A 56 -5.49 10.71 10.50
C PRO A 56 -5.37 12.15 10.99
N LYS A 57 -4.13 12.65 11.20
CA LYS A 57 -3.90 14.03 11.61
C LYS A 57 -4.17 14.99 10.46
N LEU A 58 -3.66 14.66 9.27
CA LEU A 58 -3.89 15.43 8.06
C LEU A 58 -5.39 15.53 7.77
N LEU A 59 -6.09 14.39 7.72
CA LEU A 59 -7.53 14.36 7.45
C LEU A 59 -8.40 15.03 8.52
N ALA A 60 -7.85 15.34 9.70
CA ALA A 60 -8.54 16.10 10.75
C ALA A 60 -8.31 17.62 10.67
N GLN A 61 -7.50 18.11 9.72
CA GLN A 61 -7.28 19.53 9.52
C GLN A 61 -8.54 20.22 8.97
N LEU A 62 -8.73 21.49 9.33
CA LEU A 62 -9.88 22.29 8.90
C LEU A 62 -10.00 22.39 7.37
N GLU A 63 -8.87 22.41 6.66
CA GLU A 63 -8.81 22.38 5.20
C GLU A 63 -9.55 21.17 4.59
N HIS A 64 -9.65 20.08 5.34
CA HIS A 64 -10.30 18.84 4.95
C HIS A 64 -11.67 18.63 5.61
N ALA A 65 -12.21 19.62 6.32
CA ALA A 65 -13.50 19.50 7.01
C ALA A 65 -14.69 19.25 6.06
N HIS A 66 -14.54 19.60 4.78
CA HIS A 66 -15.54 19.33 3.75
C HIS A 66 -15.54 17.86 3.28
N LEU A 67 -14.57 17.05 3.69
CA LEU A 67 -14.44 15.65 3.27
C LEU A 67 -15.17 14.71 4.24
N ALA A 68 -16.00 13.82 3.70
CA ALA A 68 -16.54 12.68 4.44
C ALA A 68 -15.46 11.58 4.55
N VAL A 69 -14.76 11.53 5.68
CA VAL A 69 -13.66 10.59 5.89
C VAL A 69 -14.16 9.29 6.52
N ILE A 70 -14.05 8.18 5.79
CA ILE A 70 -14.43 6.84 6.27
C ILE A 70 -13.17 5.99 6.44
N ARG A 71 -12.94 5.50 7.66
CA ARG A 71 -11.73 4.72 7.99
C ARG A 71 -12.03 3.24 8.11
N LEU A 72 -11.81 2.52 7.02
CA LEU A 72 -11.96 1.07 6.95
C LEU A 72 -10.65 0.38 7.34
N ARG A 73 -10.68 -0.51 8.35
CA ARG A 73 -9.51 -1.19 8.91
C ARG A 73 -9.32 -2.60 8.37
N SER A 74 -10.33 -3.16 7.70
CA SER A 74 -10.28 -4.51 7.15
C SER A 74 -11.00 -4.64 5.80
N PRO A 75 -10.61 -5.60 4.94
CA PRO A 75 -11.31 -5.87 3.69
C PRO A 75 -12.79 -6.26 3.90
N THR A 76 -13.12 -6.93 5.01
CA THR A 76 -14.50 -7.26 5.34
C THR A 76 -15.33 -6.00 5.60
N GLU A 77 -14.76 -5.05 6.34
CA GLU A 77 -15.39 -3.74 6.58
C GLU A 77 -15.56 -2.97 5.27
N THR A 78 -14.55 -3.00 4.39
CA THR A 78 -14.65 -2.41 3.04
C THR A 78 -15.75 -3.04 2.21
N ARG A 79 -15.85 -4.38 2.19
CA ARG A 79 -16.92 -5.08 1.47
C ARG A 79 -18.29 -4.68 2.01
N ARG A 80 -18.50 -4.75 3.32
CA ARG A 80 -19.77 -4.33 3.96
C ARG A 80 -20.13 -2.89 3.62
N TRP A 81 -19.14 -1.99 3.61
CA TRP A 81 -19.37 -0.60 3.25
C TRP A 81 -19.76 -0.43 1.77
N LEU A 82 -19.08 -1.12 0.85
CA LEU A 82 -19.41 -1.11 -0.58
C LEU A 82 -20.80 -1.70 -0.86
N ASP A 83 -21.15 -2.79 -0.19
CA ASP A 83 -22.44 -3.47 -0.34
C ASP A 83 -23.62 -2.59 0.15
N GLY A 84 -23.35 -1.62 1.03
CA GLY A 84 -24.33 -0.69 1.56
C GLY A 84 -24.51 0.60 0.74
N LEU A 85 -23.77 0.79 -0.36
CA LEU A 85 -23.93 1.95 -1.22
C LEU A 85 -25.17 1.79 -2.12
N PRO A 86 -25.98 2.85 -2.32
CA PRO A 86 -27.04 2.83 -3.32
C PRO A 86 -26.43 2.59 -4.70
N ARG A 87 -27.10 1.76 -5.52
CA ARG A 87 -26.67 1.44 -6.88
C ARG A 87 -27.02 2.56 -7.86
#